data_AF-A0A7Y0MTL7-F1
#
_entry.id   AF-A0A7Y0MTL7-F1
#
_cell.length_a   1.000
_cell.length_b   1.000
_cell.length_c   1.000
_cell.angle_alpha   90.00
_cell.angle_beta   90.00
_cell.angle_gamma   90.00
#
_symmetry.space_group_name_H-M   'P 1'
#
loop_
_entity.id
_entity.type
_entity.pdbx_description
1 polymer ?
#
loop_
_entity_poly.entity_id
_entity_poly.type
_entity_poly.pdbx_seq_one_letter_code
_entity_poly.pdbx_strand_id
1 'polypeptide(L)'
;MKTFVIGVMALLLAACAQTTLPTSNNVTDWQVFGKQSALDGLRELPEERIAKLDDVNHATPELIMAYQAGYQQGKQEYCEQSAYMLGVIGRPYFGICDDVDPFFQHDYDAGRMSSAGAPI
;
A
#
# COMPACT_ATOMS: atom_id res chain seq x y z
N MET A 1 11.71 27.78 -26.74
CA MET A 1 11.88 26.31 -26.62
C MET A 1 12.36 25.87 -25.24
N LYS A 2 13.42 26.47 -24.65
CA LYS A 2 13.89 26.16 -23.28
C LYS A 2 12.83 26.37 -22.17
N THR A 3 11.96 27.37 -22.30
CA THR A 3 10.89 27.67 -21.33
C THR A 3 9.76 26.64 -21.32
N PHE A 4 9.53 25.95 -22.44
CA PHE A 4 8.48 24.92 -22.54
C PHE A 4 8.86 23.64 -21.79
N VAL A 5 10.16 23.30 -21.76
CA VAL A 5 10.68 22.11 -21.06
C VAL A 5 10.53 22.25 -19.55
N ILE A 6 10.69 23.46 -19.00
CA ILE A 6 10.55 23.72 -17.56
C ILE A 6 9.08 23.62 -17.11
N GLY A 7 8.12 24.01 -17.97
CA GLY A 7 6.69 23.91 -17.65
C GLY A 7 6.16 22.47 -17.59
N VAL A 8 6.67 21.58 -18.45
CA VAL A 8 6.24 20.16 -18.48
C VAL A 8 6.78 19.38 -17.27
N MET A 9 7.99 19.69 -16.79
CA MET A 9 8.58 19.04 -15.62
C MET A 9 7.84 19.36 -14.32
N ALA A 10 7.21 20.55 -14.22
CA ALA A 10 6.47 20.96 -13.04
C ALA A 10 5.11 20.25 -12.89
N LEU A 11 4.53 19.73 -13.97
CA LEU A 11 3.24 19.01 -13.96
C LEU A 11 3.34 17.57 -13.43
N LEU A 12 4.54 16.99 -13.40
CA LEU A 12 4.76 15.60 -12.95
C LEU A 12 4.80 15.44 -11.42
N LEU A 13 4.75 16.54 -10.66
CA LEU A 13 4.83 16.53 -9.20
C LEU A 13 3.47 16.29 -8.51
N ALA A 14 2.36 16.21 -9.24
CA ALA A 14 1.01 16.10 -8.67
C ALA A 14 0.53 14.66 -8.42
N ALA A 15 1.36 13.63 -8.66
CA ALA A 15 0.99 12.23 -8.42
C ALA A 15 1.24 11.79 -6.96
N CYS A 16 0.87 12.63 -5.98
CA CYS A 16 0.81 12.17 -4.59
C CYS A 16 -0.19 11.01 -4.55
N ALA A 17 0.27 9.82 -4.14
CA ALA A 17 -0.56 8.64 -3.97
C ALA A 17 -1.59 8.92 -2.85
N GLN A 18 -2.72 9.53 -3.22
CA GLN A 18 -3.82 9.79 -2.32
C GLN A 18 -4.68 8.54 -2.26
N THR A 19 -4.84 7.98 -1.06
CA THR A 19 -5.75 6.85 -0.83
C THR A 19 -7.19 7.35 -0.98
N THR A 20 -7.91 6.82 -1.96
CA THR A 20 -9.34 7.12 -2.17
C THR A 20 -10.18 5.97 -1.64
N LEU A 21 -11.14 6.26 -0.76
CA LEU A 21 -12.09 5.27 -0.28
C LEU A 21 -13.08 4.87 -1.38
N PRO A 22 -13.61 3.63 -1.35
CA PRO A 22 -14.71 3.24 -2.22
C PRO A 22 -15.95 4.12 -1.98
N THR A 23 -16.59 4.57 -3.06
CA THR A 23 -17.82 5.37 -3.00
C THR A 23 -19.09 4.52 -2.96
N SER A 24 -18.97 3.19 -3.02
CA SER A 24 -20.10 2.26 -3.06
C SER A 24 -20.46 1.74 -1.67
N ASN A 25 -21.76 1.54 -1.45
CA ASN A 25 -22.30 0.90 -0.23
C ASN A 25 -22.23 -0.64 -0.32
N ASN A 26 -21.28 -1.19 -1.07
CA ASN A 26 -21.17 -2.62 -1.33
C ASN A 26 -20.04 -3.21 -0.50
N VAL A 27 -20.39 -4.15 0.38
CA VAL A 27 -19.46 -4.92 1.23
C VAL A 27 -18.32 -5.53 0.41
N THR A 28 -18.61 -6.09 -0.76
CA THR A 28 -17.62 -6.70 -1.65
C THR A 28 -16.59 -5.70 -2.14
N ASP A 29 -17.01 -4.48 -2.49
CA ASP A 29 -16.09 -3.45 -3.00
C ASP A 29 -15.12 -3.00 -1.91
N TRP A 30 -15.60 -2.87 -0.67
CA TRP A 30 -14.77 -2.55 0.49
C TRP A 30 -13.80 -3.68 0.84
N GLN A 31 -14.26 -4.92 0.77
CA GLN A 31 -13.40 -6.09 0.96
C GLN A 31 -12.31 -6.17 -0.12
N VAL A 32 -12.65 -5.97 -1.39
CA VAL A 32 -11.67 -5.93 -2.49
C VAL A 32 -10.67 -4.79 -2.30
N PHE A 33 -11.15 -3.60 -1.90
CA PHE A 33 -10.30 -2.45 -1.59
C PHE A 33 -9.32 -2.75 -0.45
N GLY A 34 -9.79 -3.38 0.63
CA GLY A 34 -8.94 -3.83 1.73
C GLY A 34 -7.87 -4.81 1.28
N LYS A 35 -8.27 -5.84 0.52
CA LYS A 35 -7.35 -6.83 -0.03
C LYS A 35 -6.28 -6.18 -0.91
N GLN A 36 -6.69 -5.32 -1.83
CA GLN A 36 -5.76 -4.65 -2.74
C GLN A 36 -4.82 -3.72 -1.99
N SER A 37 -5.30 -3.00 -0.96
CA SER A 37 -4.46 -2.12 -0.13
C SER A 37 -3.29 -2.88 0.50
N ALA A 38 -3.55 -4.10 1.00
CA ALA A 38 -2.49 -4.95 1.55
C ALA A 38 -1.55 -5.50 0.48
N LEU A 39 -2.07 -5.92 -0.69
CA LEU A 39 -1.26 -6.37 -1.82
C LEU A 39 -0.36 -5.27 -2.40
N ASP A 40 -0.79 -4.01 -2.30
CA ASP A 40 0.01 -2.83 -2.64
C ASP A 40 1.09 -2.53 -1.58
N GLY A 41 1.14 -3.32 -0.49
CA GLY A 41 2.10 -3.20 0.61
C GLY A 41 1.75 -2.10 1.61
N LEU A 42 0.56 -1.51 1.54
CA LEU A 42 0.16 -0.42 2.43
C LEU A 42 -0.17 -0.95 3.82
N ARG A 43 0.11 -0.15 4.85
CA ARG A 43 -0.39 -0.42 6.20
C ARG A 43 -1.91 -0.23 6.24
N GLU A 44 -2.55 -0.98 7.14
CA GLU A 44 -3.98 -0.90 7.37
C GLU A 44 -4.39 0.54 7.70
N LEU A 45 -5.48 0.99 7.11
CA LEU A 45 -6.08 2.27 7.46
C LEU A 45 -6.79 2.09 8.80
N PRO A 46 -6.37 2.81 9.85
CA PRO A 46 -7.13 2.78 11.10
C PRO A 46 -8.48 3.46 10.91
N GLU A 47 -9.47 3.07 11.72
CA GLU A 47 -10.84 3.57 11.62
C GLU A 47 -10.91 5.11 11.68
N GLU A 48 -10.09 5.74 12.53
CA GLU A 48 -10.04 7.20 12.63
C GLU A 48 -9.51 7.88 11.36
N ARG A 49 -8.67 7.17 10.58
CA ARG A 49 -8.22 7.67 9.28
C ARG A 49 -9.29 7.48 8.22
N ILE A 50 -10.01 6.35 8.23
CA ILE A 50 -11.15 6.14 7.33
C ILE A 50 -12.19 7.23 7.56
N ALA A 51 -12.54 7.52 8.81
CA ALA A 51 -13.47 8.58 9.16
C ALA A 51 -13.02 9.99 8.69
N LYS A 52 -11.71 10.25 8.66
CA LYS A 52 -11.15 11.52 8.13
C LYS A 52 -11.15 11.60 6.61
N LEU A 53 -11.09 10.46 5.93
CA LEU A 53 -11.12 10.37 4.46
C LEU A 53 -12.56 10.34 3.94
N ASP A 54 -13.53 10.03 4.80
CA ASP A 54 -14.94 9.91 4.49
C ASP A 54 -15.70 11.19 4.79
N ASP A 55 -15.56 12.18 3.90
CA ASP A 55 -16.17 13.51 4.03
C ASP A 55 -17.71 13.50 4.09
N VAL A 56 -18.34 12.39 3.69
CA VAL A 56 -19.81 12.26 3.59
C VAL A 56 -20.40 11.24 4.57
N ASN A 57 -19.58 10.70 5.49
CA ASN A 57 -20.00 9.72 6.51
C ASN A 57 -20.68 8.47 5.91
N HIS A 58 -20.14 7.97 4.80
CA HIS A 58 -20.56 6.79 4.06
C HIS A 58 -19.97 5.48 4.61
N ALA A 59 -18.80 5.51 5.25
CA ALA A 59 -18.08 4.37 5.80
C ALA A 59 -18.79 3.81 7.03
N THR A 60 -19.81 2.99 6.82
CA THR A 60 -20.53 2.33 7.91
C THR A 60 -19.64 1.29 8.61
N PRO A 61 -19.94 0.90 9.86
CA PRO A 61 -19.20 -0.15 10.56
C PRO A 61 -19.11 -1.46 9.76
N GLU A 62 -20.17 -1.83 9.04
CA GLU A 62 -20.19 -3.03 8.19
C GLU A 62 -19.18 -2.94 7.03
N LEU A 63 -19.08 -1.78 6.39
CA LEU A 63 -18.14 -1.54 5.30
C LEU A 63 -16.68 -1.49 5.80
N ILE A 64 -16.45 -0.89 6.97
CA ILE A 64 -15.14 -0.87 7.63
C ILE A 64 -14.71 -2.29 8.00
N MET A 65 -15.60 -3.11 8.56
CA MET A 65 -15.31 -4.52 8.83
C MET A 65 -15.00 -5.31 7.55
N ALA A 66 -15.69 -5.02 6.44
CA ALA A 66 -15.42 -5.64 5.16
C ALA A 66 -14.00 -5.30 4.65
N TYR A 67 -13.61 -4.01 4.75
CA TYR A 67 -12.25 -3.56 4.47
C TYR A 67 -11.21 -4.30 5.31
N GLN A 68 -11.40 -4.36 6.63
CA GLN A 68 -10.48 -5.03 7.55
C GLN A 68 -10.34 -6.51 7.19
N ALA A 69 -11.46 -7.21 6.94
CA ALA A 69 -11.44 -8.61 6.54
C ALA A 69 -10.66 -8.84 5.22
N GLY A 70 -10.90 -7.99 4.23
CA GLY A 70 -10.15 -8.01 2.97
C GLY A 70 -8.67 -7.73 3.17
N TYR A 71 -8.34 -6.74 4.01
CA TYR A 71 -6.97 -6.37 4.32
C TYR A 71 -6.19 -7.52 4.96
N GLN A 72 -6.77 -8.22 5.94
CA GLN A 72 -6.12 -9.37 6.57
C GLN A 72 -5.87 -10.51 5.56
N GLN A 73 -6.80 -10.75 4.62
CA GLN A 73 -6.60 -11.71 3.55
C GLN A 73 -5.43 -11.31 2.63
N GLY A 74 -5.41 -10.06 2.17
CA GLY A 74 -4.34 -9.55 1.31
C GLY A 74 -3.00 -9.48 2.03
N LYS A 75 -2.99 -9.24 3.33
CA LYS A 75 -1.78 -9.21 4.16
C LYS A 75 -1.13 -10.59 4.25
N GLN A 76 -1.92 -11.64 4.47
CA GLN A 76 -1.40 -13.01 4.44
C GLN A 76 -0.72 -13.30 3.10
N GLU A 77 -1.38 -12.99 1.98
CA GLU A 77 -0.84 -13.18 0.62
C GLU A 77 0.41 -12.32 0.37
N TYR A 78 0.42 -11.05 0.77
CA TYR A 78 1.59 -10.17 0.61
C TYR A 78 2.79 -10.68 1.41
N CYS A 79 2.58 -11.19 2.63
CA CYS A 79 3.66 -11.65 3.51
C CYS A 79 4.23 -13.02 3.12
N GLU A 80 3.63 -13.73 2.15
CA GLU A 80 4.21 -14.96 1.58
C GLU A 80 5.33 -14.68 0.56
N GLN A 81 5.46 -13.43 0.09
CA GLN A 81 6.51 -13.07 -0.86
C GLN A 81 7.89 -13.02 -0.20
N SER A 82 8.95 -13.11 -0.99
CA SER A 82 10.31 -12.95 -0.50
C SER A 82 10.61 -11.49 -0.14
N ALA A 83 10.75 -11.20 1.15
CA ALA A 83 11.19 -9.89 1.66
C ALA A 83 12.54 -9.48 1.07
N TYR A 84 13.49 -10.41 0.98
CA TYR A 84 14.79 -10.19 0.33
C TYR A 84 14.64 -9.73 -1.12
N MET A 85 13.83 -10.42 -1.93
CA MET A 85 13.62 -10.02 -3.32
C MET A 85 12.90 -8.67 -3.42
N LEU A 86 11.97 -8.38 -2.51
CA LEU A 86 11.32 -7.06 -2.42
C LEU A 86 12.36 -5.93 -2.21
N GLY A 87 13.35 -6.17 -1.36
CA GLY A 87 14.48 -5.27 -1.12
C GLY A 87 15.41 -5.14 -2.33
N VAL A 88 15.75 -6.25 -2.98
CA VAL A 88 16.58 -6.29 -4.21
C VAL A 88 15.98 -5.45 -5.33
N ILE A 89 14.67 -5.55 -5.55
CA ILE A 89 13.98 -4.78 -6.60
C ILE A 89 13.65 -3.34 -6.20
N GLY A 90 14.01 -2.93 -4.97
CA GLY A 90 13.82 -1.58 -4.47
C GLY A 90 12.36 -1.19 -4.24
N ARG A 91 11.44 -2.16 -4.08
CA ARG A 91 10.07 -1.83 -3.69
C ARG A 91 10.05 -1.38 -2.22
N PRO A 92 9.27 -0.36 -1.87
CA PRO A 92 9.18 0.08 -0.48
C PRO A 92 8.49 -0.99 0.38
N TYR A 93 8.94 -1.12 1.62
CA TYR A 93 8.30 -1.94 2.64
C TYR A 93 7.92 -1.03 3.82
N PHE A 94 6.65 -1.11 4.23
CA PHE A 94 6.06 -0.21 5.23
C PHE A 94 5.76 -0.90 6.57
N GLY A 95 6.34 -2.07 6.83
CA GLY A 95 6.13 -2.81 8.09
C GLY A 95 4.79 -3.54 8.16
N ILE A 96 4.20 -3.92 7.03
CA ILE A 96 2.92 -4.64 6.98
C ILE A 96 3.03 -6.07 7.54
N CYS A 97 4.21 -6.70 7.48
CA CYS A 97 4.44 -8.09 7.89
C CYS A 97 5.17 -8.23 9.22
N ASP A 98 5.46 -7.14 9.95
CA ASP A 98 6.30 -7.18 11.15
C ASP A 98 5.69 -8.01 12.30
N ASP A 99 4.36 -8.12 12.33
CA ASP A 99 3.60 -8.96 13.26
C ASP A 99 3.32 -10.38 12.74
N VAL A 100 3.59 -10.63 11.46
CA VAL A 100 3.42 -11.95 10.81
C VAL A 100 4.74 -12.71 10.83
N ASP A 101 5.83 -12.05 10.44
CA ASP A 101 7.18 -12.58 10.44
C ASP A 101 8.16 -11.52 11.00
N PRO A 102 8.71 -11.74 12.20
CA PRO A 102 9.62 -10.78 12.84
C PRO A 102 10.95 -10.60 12.08
N PHE A 103 11.27 -11.47 11.12
CA PHE A 103 12.47 -11.37 10.29
C PHE A 103 12.23 -10.68 8.95
N PHE A 104 10.97 -10.38 8.58
CA PHE A 104 10.64 -9.82 7.28
C PHE A 104 11.40 -8.51 6.99
N GLN A 105 11.42 -7.59 7.96
CA GLN A 105 12.16 -6.33 7.86
C GLN A 105 13.68 -6.57 7.69
N HIS A 106 14.25 -7.50 8.46
CA HIS A 106 15.67 -7.82 8.38
C HIS A 106 16.04 -8.38 7.00
N ASP A 107 15.24 -9.28 6.45
CA ASP A 107 15.49 -9.89 5.15
C ASP A 107 15.30 -8.90 4.01
N TYR A 108 14.31 -8.01 4.14
CA TYR A 108 14.13 -6.86 3.24
C TYR A 108 15.38 -5.95 3.22
N ASP A 109 15.92 -5.62 4.39
CA ASP A 109 17.11 -4.78 4.52
C ASP A 109 18.35 -5.47 3.93
N ALA A 110 18.50 -6.78 4.14
CA ALA A 110 19.55 -7.58 3.51
C ALA A 110 19.44 -7.56 1.97
N GLY A 111 18.22 -7.64 1.44
CA GLY A 111 17.95 -7.52 0.01
C GLY A 111 18.38 -6.17 -0.56
N ARG A 112 18.05 -5.08 0.13
CA ARG A 112 18.43 -3.71 -0.27
C ARG A 112 19.94 -3.48 -0.30
N MET A 113 20.69 -4.17 0.57
CA MET A 113 22.15 -4.06 0.66
C MET A 113 22.89 -5.02 -0.29
N SER A 114 22.14 -5.89 -0.98
CA SER A 114 22.70 -6.87 -1.90
C SER A 114 23.17 -6.24 -3.21
N SER A 115 24.16 -6.87 -3.85
CA SER A 115 24.51 -6.61 -5.25
C SER A 115 23.62 -7.37 -6.24
N ALA A 116 22.77 -8.28 -5.75
CA ALA A 116 21.74 -8.90 -6.58
C ALA A 116 20.81 -7.81 -7.10
N GLY A 117 20.59 -7.74 -8.42
CA GLY A 117 19.77 -6.70 -9.05
C GLY A 117 20.54 -5.45 -9.52
N ALA A 118 21.85 -5.37 -9.29
CA ALA A 118 22.66 -4.29 -9.88
C ALA A 118 22.64 -4.38 -11.43
N PRO A 119 22.51 -3.25 -12.15
CA PRO A 119 22.62 -3.25 -13.60
C PRO A 119 24.02 -3.73 -14.01
N ILE A 120 24.06 -4.76 -14.86
CA ILE A 120 25.30 -5.27 -15.50
C ILE A 120 25.86 -4.27 -16.51
#